data_AF-A0A952D986-F1
#
_entry.id   AF-A0A952D986-F1
#
_cell.length_a   1.000
_cell.length_b   1.000
_cell.length_c   1.000
_cell.angle_alpha   90.00
_cell.angle_beta   90.00
_cell.angle_gamma   90.00
#
_symmetry.space_group_name_H-M   'P 1'
#
loop_
_entity.id
_entity.type
_entity.pdbx_description
1 polymer ?
#
loop_
_entity_poly.entity_id
_entity_poly.type
_entity_poly.pdbx_seq_one_letter_code
_entity_poly.pdbx_strand_id
1 'polypeptide(L)' 'YGIACWAVNRRALDRRHGMRTGLEDVTVLPDGSPARDNADLVAAAVAMIRSHPDV' A
#
# COMPACT_ATOMS: atom_id res chain seq x y z
N TYR A 1 0.46 10.61 6.98
CA TYR A 1 1.05 9.53 7.77
C TYR A 1 -0.06 8.67 8.37
N GLY A 2 0.11 7.35 8.39
CA GLY A 2 -0.97 6.40 8.70
C GLY A 2 -1.79 5.97 7.47
N ILE A 3 -3.09 5.70 7.64
CA ILE A 3 -3.93 5.08 6.59
C ILE A 3 -3.96 5.84 5.25
N ALA A 4 -3.70 7.16 5.26
CA ALA A 4 -3.58 7.97 4.05
C ALA A 4 -2.46 7.51 3.09
N CYS A 5 -1.45 6.77 3.57
CA CYS A 5 -0.38 6.22 2.74
C CYS A 5 -0.93 5.32 1.61
N TRP A 6 -2.03 4.60 1.85
CA TRP A 6 -2.67 3.77 0.81
C TRP A 6 -3.31 4.58 -0.31
N ALA A 7 -3.81 5.79 -0.02
CA ALA A 7 -4.32 6.68 -1.05
C ALA A 7 -3.20 7.23 -1.95
N VAL A 8 -2.02 7.50 -1.37
CA VAL A 8 -0.82 7.92 -2.13
C VAL A 8 -0.33 6.78 -3.01
N ASN A 9 -0.26 5.56 -2.48
CA ASN A 9 0.13 4.37 -3.23
C ASN A 9 -0.82 4.10 -4.41
N ARG A 10 -2.14 4.20 -4.20
CA ARG A 10 -3.12 4.09 -5.30
C ARG A 10 -2.90 5.14 -6.39
N ARG A 11 -2.68 6.40 -6.00
CA ARG A 11 -2.38 7.50 -6.93
C ARG A 11 -1.08 7.25 -7.72
N ALA A 12 -0.09 6.62 -7.10
CA ALA A 12 1.16 6.24 -7.74
C ALA A 12 0.94 5.16 -8.80
N LEU A 13 0.12 4.14 -8.52
CA LEU A 13 -0.27 3.11 -9.49
C LEU A 13 -1.00 3.73 -10.70
N ASP A 14 -1.99 4.59 -10.48
CA ASP A 14 -2.72 5.28 -11.55
C ASP A 14 -1.78 6.08 -12.49
N ARG A 15 -0.59 6.45 -12.01
CA ARG A 15 0.42 7.22 -12.75
C ARG A 15 1.62 6.39 -13.20
N ARG A 16 1.60 5.07 -12.99
CA ARG A 16 2.73 4.16 -13.28
C ARG A 16 4.03 4.56 -12.56
N HIS A 17 3.91 5.09 -11.35
CA HIS A 17 5.04 5.40 -10.48
C HIS A 17 5.35 4.25 -9.53
N GLY A 18 6.57 4.24 -8.98
CA GLY A 18 6.94 3.38 -7.87
C GLY A 18 6.18 3.72 -6.57
N MET A 19 6.08 2.74 -5.68
CA MET A 19 5.45 2.87 -4.36
C MET A 19 6.44 2.59 -3.23
N ARG A 20 6.15 3.11 -2.05
CA ARG A 20 6.83 2.79 -0.78
C ARG A 20 5.79 2.40 0.27
N THR A 21 6.12 1.43 1.10
CA THR A 21 5.32 1.04 2.26
C THR A 21 6.22 0.45 3.34
N GLY A 22 5.79 0.55 4.60
CA GLY A 22 6.49 0.06 5.77
C GLY A 22 5.91 0.65 7.05
N LEU A 23 6.18 0.00 8.19
CA LEU A 23 5.72 0.40 9.52
C LEU A 23 6.18 1.81 9.92
N GLU A 24 7.23 2.32 9.29
CA GLU A 24 7.67 3.71 9.39
C GLU A 24 6.61 4.72 8.93
N ASP A 25 5.80 4.35 7.93
CA ASP A 25 4.86 5.24 7.25
C ASP A 25 3.40 4.93 7.63
N VAL A 26 3.09 3.64 7.83
CA VAL A 26 1.73 3.14 8.06
C VAL A 26 1.75 1.84 8.87
N THR A 27 0.86 1.74 9.87
CA THR A 27 0.76 0.58 10.77
C THR A 27 -0.52 -0.25 10.55
N VAL A 28 -1.32 0.10 9.54
CA VAL A 28 -2.60 -0.56 9.23
C VAL A 28 -2.65 -0.97 7.75
N LEU A 29 -3.34 -2.07 7.48
CA LEU A 29 -3.70 -2.54 6.14
C LEU A 29 -4.69 -1.58 5.46
N PRO A 30 -4.96 -1.74 4.14
CA PRO A 30 -5.89 -0.86 3.41
C PRO A 30 -7.31 -0.84 3.96
N ASP A 31 -7.74 -1.91 4.64
CA ASP A 31 -9.03 -2.00 5.32
C ASP A 31 -9.04 -1.38 6.73
N GLY A 32 -7.89 -0.88 7.20
CA GLY A 32 -7.72 -0.27 8.51
C GLY A 32 -7.36 -1.25 9.63
N SER A 33 -7.30 -2.55 9.37
CA SER A 33 -6.83 -3.53 10.37
C SER A 33 -5.32 -3.39 10.64
N PRO A 34 -4.82 -3.69 11.85
CA PRO A 34 -3.38 -3.59 12.14
C PRO A 34 -2.54 -4.54 11.29
N ALA A 35 -1.43 -4.05 10.73
CA ALA A 35 -0.43 -4.90 10.10
C ALA A 35 0.46 -5.54 11.17
N ARG A 36 0.78 -6.84 11.04
CA ARG A 36 1.64 -7.54 12.02
C ARG A 36 3.10 -7.19 11.85
N ASP A 37 3.53 -7.02 10.61
CA ASP A 37 4.90 -6.72 10.23
C ASP A 37 4.96 -5.98 8.87
N ASN A 38 6.17 -5.68 8.39
CA ASN A 38 6.36 -5.10 7.07
C ASN A 38 5.96 -6.04 5.93
N ALA A 39 5.99 -7.36 6.12
CA ALA A 39 5.63 -8.31 5.07
C ALA A 39 4.12 -8.25 4.77
N ASP A 40 3.28 -8.07 5.79
CA ASP A 40 1.84 -7.81 5.62
C ASP A 40 1.58 -6.56 4.76
N LEU A 41 2.32 -5.47 5.01
CA LEU A 41 2.21 -4.23 4.23
C LEU A 41 2.67 -4.40 2.78
N VAL A 42 3.78 -5.11 2.56
CA VAL A 42 4.28 -5.41 1.22
C VAL A 42 3.29 -6.31 0.46
N ALA A 43 2.72 -7.32 1.12
CA ALA A 43 1.72 -8.20 0.52
C ALA A 43 0.47 -7.42 0.07
N ALA A 44 -0.01 -6.49 0.90
CA ALA A 44 -1.11 -5.61 0.55
C ALA A 44 -0.79 -4.70 -0.65
N ALA A 45 0.43 -4.14 -0.70
CA ALA A 45 0.87 -3.34 -1.86
C ALA A 45 0.95 -4.18 -3.15
N VAL A 46 1.45 -5.42 -3.07
CA VAL A 46 1.49 -6.36 -4.21
C VAL A 46 0.08 -6.73 -4.69
N ALA A 47 -0.86 -6.97 -3.76
CA ALA A 47 -2.25 -7.23 -4.13
C ALA A 47 -2.89 -6.02 -4.84
N MET A 48 -2.56 -4.80 -4.41
CA MET A 48 -3.01 -3.57 -5.07
C MET A 48 -2.45 -3.45 -6.49
N ILE A 49 -1.16 -3.76 -6.71
CA ILE A 49 -0.57 -3.79 -8.06
C ILE A 49 -1.29 -4.79 -8.95
N ARG A 50 -1.46 -6.03 -8.48
CA ARG A 50 -2.07 -7.13 -9.26
C ARG A 50 -3.54 -6.91 -9.61
N SER A 51 -4.25 -6.08 -8.85
CA SER A 51 -5.65 -5.75 -9.09
C SER A 51 -5.82 -4.46 -9.90
N HIS A 52 -4.74 -3.75 -10.21
CA HIS A 52 -4.80 -2.52 -10.99
C HIS A 52 -4.80 -2.85 -12.50
N PRO A 53 -5.80 -2.40 -13.26
CA PRO A 53 -6.12 -2.96 -14.59
C PRO A 53 -5.11 -2.71 -15.72
N ASP A 54 -3.98 -2.05 -15.48
CA ASP A 54 -3.07 -1.63 -16.56
C ASP A 54 -1.56 -1.74 -16.20
N VAL A 55 -1.22 -2.46 -15.13
CA VAL A 55 0.16 -2.71 -14.66
C VAL A 55 0.55 -4.17 -14.87
#